data_AF-A0A822C763-F1
#
_entry.id   AF-A0A822C763-F1
#
_cell.length_a   1.000
_cell.length_b   1.000
_cell.length_c   1.000
_cell.angle_alpha   90.00
_cell.angle_beta   90.00
_cell.angle_gamma   90.00
#
_symmetry.space_group_name_H-M   'P 1'
#
loop_
_entity.id
_entity.type
_entity.pdbx_description
1 polymer ?
#
loop_
_entity_poly.entity_id
_entity_poly.type
_entity_poly.pdbx_seq_one_letter_code
_entity_poly.pdbx_strand_id
1 'polypeptide(L)'
;MKSYDVNQQLITKTIIISKEKDEVAAAESVLVYHGVKHDHSYLAQQYTTDVFKAIFSSSSIANNLACARTKSRFIALNVLASFFTNILLDDLKQSFYYSL
;
A
#
# COMPACT_ATOMS: atom_id res chain seq x y z
N MET A 1 23.03 9.06 33.95
CA MET A 1 22.07 8.42 33.02
C MET A 1 21.02 9.47 32.69
N LYS A 2 21.19 10.23 31.60
CA LYS A 2 20.29 11.35 31.28
C LYS A 2 18.92 10.77 30.90
N SER A 3 17.91 10.99 31.76
CA SER A 3 16.52 10.79 31.38
C SER A 3 16.24 11.66 30.17
N TYR A 4 16.20 11.07 28.98
CA TYR A 4 15.55 11.71 27.84
C TYR A 4 14.13 12.06 28.27
N ASP A 5 13.78 13.35 28.16
CA ASP A 5 12.45 13.89 28.47
C ASP A 5 11.38 12.97 27.87
N VAL A 6 10.44 12.52 28.70
CA VAL A 6 9.39 11.56 28.34
C VAL A 6 8.68 11.99 27.05
N ASN A 7 8.54 13.30 26.81
CA ASN A 7 7.94 13.85 25.59
C ASN A 7 8.79 13.57 24.33
N GLN A 8 10.12 13.65 24.42
CA GLN A 8 11.02 13.34 23.30
C GLN A 8 10.97 11.85 22.92
N GLN A 9 10.79 10.97 23.91
CA GLN A 9 10.60 9.54 23.67
C GLN A 9 9.26 9.24 22.99
N LEU A 10 8.19 9.93 23.39
CA LEU A 10 6.86 9.79 22.79
C LEU A 10 6.82 10.26 21.33
N ILE A 11 7.46 11.39 21.04
CA ILE A 11 7.57 11.94 19.67
C ILE A 11 8.33 10.94 18.78
N THR A 12 9.48 10.46 19.24
CA THR A 12 10.29 9.49 18.48
C THR A 12 9.51 8.20 18.21
N LYS A 13 8.80 7.67 19.22
CA LYS A 13 7.94 6.49 19.05
C LYS A 13 6.82 6.73 18.03
N THR A 14 6.23 7.92 18.03
CA THR A 14 5.16 8.30 17.09
C THR A 14 5.68 8.33 15.65
N ILE A 15 6.87 8.90 15.43
CA ILE A 15 7.52 8.96 14.11
C ILE A 15 7.89 7.57 13.60
N ILE A 16 8.36 6.68 14.47
CA ILE A 16 8.69 5.30 14.09
C ILE A 16 7.42 4.55 13.67
N ILE A 17 6.33 4.70 14.43
CA ILE A 17 5.04 4.07 14.11
C ILE A 17 4.48 4.59 12.79
N SER A 18 4.58 5.89 12.50
CA SER A 18 4.12 6.44 11.21
C SER A 18 4.91 5.86 10.04
N LYS A 19 6.25 5.76 10.18
CA LYS A 19 7.09 5.16 9.14
C LYS A 19 6.74 3.70 8.88
N GLU A 20 6.55 2.90 9.92
CA GLU A 20 6.16 1.49 9.76
C GLU A 20 4.79 1.35 9.07
N LYS A 21 3.83 2.22 9.41
CA LYS A 21 2.52 2.25 8.75
C LYS A 21 2.64 2.59 7.26
N ASP A 22 3.51 3.53 6.90
CA ASP A 22 3.75 3.90 5.50
C ASP A 22 4.38 2.74 4.73
N GLU A 23 5.33 2.02 5.34
CA GLU A 23 5.94 0.81 4.75
C GLU A 23 4.94 -0.33 4.55
N VAL A 24 4.05 -0.56 5.53
CA VAL A 24 2.95 -1.53 5.39
C VAL A 24 1.99 -1.11 4.27
N ALA A 25 1.59 0.17 4.22
CA ALA A 25 0.71 0.68 3.17
C ALA A 25 1.34 0.56 1.78
N ALA A 26 2.65 0.78 1.66
CA ALA A 26 3.39 0.57 0.43
C ALA A 26 3.38 -0.91 0.01
N ALA A 27 3.66 -1.83 0.94
CA ALA A 27 3.62 -3.27 0.68
C ALA A 27 2.23 -3.75 0.23
N GLU A 28 1.18 -3.28 0.89
CA GLU A 28 -0.21 -3.57 0.50
C GLU A 28 -0.55 -3.00 -0.89
N SER A 29 -0.10 -1.79 -1.20
CA SER A 29 -0.33 -1.15 -2.50
C SER A 29 0.38 -1.90 -3.63
N VAL A 30 1.61 -2.37 -3.40
CA VAL A 30 2.37 -3.20 -4.35
C VAL A 30 1.68 -4.54 -4.58
N LEU A 31 1.22 -5.19 -3.50
CA LEU A 31 0.50 -6.47 -3.60
C LEU A 31 -0.78 -6.33 -4.45
N VAL A 32 -1.53 -5.24 -4.24
CA VAL A 32 -2.75 -4.95 -5.02
C VAL A 32 -2.41 -4.61 -6.47
N TYR A 33 -1.39 -3.79 -6.71
CA TYR A 33 -0.93 -3.46 -8.05
C TYR A 33 -0.52 -4.71 -8.83
N HIS A 34 0.26 -5.60 -8.21
CA HIS A 34 0.64 -6.87 -8.82
C HIS A 34 -0.60 -7.70 -9.17
N GLY A 35 -1.58 -7.77 -8.26
CA GLY A 35 -2.84 -8.46 -8.52
C GLY A 35 -3.60 -7.89 -9.71
N VAL A 36 -3.74 -6.56 -9.80
CA VAL A 36 -4.39 -5.88 -10.94
C VAL A 36 -3.61 -6.12 -12.24
N LYS A 37 -2.27 -6.04 -12.21
CA LYS A 37 -1.41 -6.21 -13.39
C LYS A 37 -1.50 -7.62 -13.99
N HIS A 38 -1.75 -8.63 -13.16
CA HIS A 38 -1.81 -10.03 -13.57
C HIS A 38 -3.22 -10.61 -13.51
N ASP A 39 -4.26 -9.76 -13.47
CA ASP A 39 -5.67 -10.15 -13.44
C ASP A 39 -6.01 -11.18 -12.35
N HIS A 40 -5.36 -11.08 -11.19
CA HIS A 40 -5.64 -11.95 -10.06
C HIS A 40 -7.01 -11.63 -9.46
N SER A 41 -7.76 -12.69 -9.16
CA SER A 41 -9.04 -12.57 -8.47
C SER A 41 -8.85 -12.02 -7.05
N TYR A 42 -9.65 -11.00 -6.68
CA TYR A 42 -9.69 -10.49 -5.31
C TYR A 42 -10.10 -11.56 -4.26
N LEU A 43 -10.71 -12.67 -4.70
CA LEU A 43 -10.99 -13.81 -3.81
C LEU A 43 -9.70 -14.49 -3.36
N ALA A 44 -8.69 -14.57 -4.22
CA ALA A 44 -7.39 -15.13 -3.85
C ALA A 44 -6.70 -14.27 -2.77
N GLN A 45 -6.92 -12.95 -2.80
CA GLN A 45 -6.38 -12.03 -1.80
C GLN A 45 -6.97 -12.23 -0.39
N GLN A 46 -8.10 -12.91 -0.23
CA GLN A 46 -8.84 -12.94 1.04
C GLN A 46 -8.06 -13.57 2.20
N TYR A 47 -7.25 -14.59 1.92
CA TYR A 47 -6.40 -15.27 2.91
C TYR A 47 -4.90 -15.05 2.65
N THR A 48 -4.56 -14.26 1.64
CA THR A 48 -3.16 -14.00 1.25
C THR A 48 -2.37 -13.36 2.40
N THR A 49 -3.00 -12.50 3.20
CA THR A 49 -2.36 -11.92 4.39
C THR A 49 -2.00 -12.97 5.42
N ASP A 50 -2.88 -13.93 5.68
CA ASP A 50 -2.63 -14.98 6.68
C ASP A 50 -1.50 -15.91 6.22
N VAL A 51 -1.46 -16.21 4.92
CA VAL A 51 -0.37 -16.95 4.29
C VAL A 51 0.96 -16.18 4.44
N PHE A 52 0.98 -14.88 4.17
CA PHE A 52 2.21 -14.09 4.35
C PHE A 52 2.68 -14.02 5.80
N LYS A 53 1.77 -13.96 6.77
CA LYS A 53 2.11 -14.02 8.19
C LYS A 53 2.72 -15.36 8.59
N ALA A 54 2.20 -16.46 8.02
CA ALA A 54 2.73 -17.79 8.27
C ALA A 54 4.11 -17.98 7.65
N ILE A 55 4.32 -17.54 6.40
CA ILE A 55 5.58 -17.68 5.67
C ILE A 55 6.66 -16.75 6.24
N PHE A 56 6.31 -15.50 6.54
CA PHE A 56 7.22 -14.44 6.97
C PHE A 56 6.96 -14.02 8.42
N SER A 57 6.87 -14.99 9.32
CA SER A 57 6.52 -14.77 10.73
C SER A 57 7.47 -13.82 11.48
N SER A 58 8.73 -13.70 11.04
CA SER A 58 9.71 -12.77 11.61
C SER A 58 9.59 -11.33 11.10
N SER A 59 8.82 -11.07 10.03
CA SER A 59 8.70 -9.75 9.41
C SER A 59 7.59 -8.93 10.08
N SER A 60 7.94 -7.78 10.65
CA SER A 60 6.95 -6.84 11.23
C SER A 60 5.94 -6.39 10.19
N ILE A 61 6.41 -6.11 8.97
CA ILE A 61 5.57 -5.68 7.84
C ILE A 61 4.56 -6.76 7.50
N ALA A 62 4.99 -8.02 7.34
CA ALA A 62 4.09 -9.13 7.00
C ALA A 62 3.03 -9.38 8.08
N ASN A 63 3.43 -9.32 9.36
CA ASN A 63 2.52 -9.44 10.50
C ASN A 63 1.46 -8.33 10.56
N ASN A 64 1.83 -7.13 10.12
CA ASN A 64 0.96 -5.97 10.10
C ASN A 64 0.16 -5.81 8.79
N LEU A 65 0.35 -6.68 7.80
CA LEU A 65 -0.51 -6.71 6.62
C LEU A 65 -1.97 -7.00 7.02
N ALA A 66 -2.88 -6.14 6.55
CA ALA A 66 -4.33 -6.26 6.76
C ALA A 66 -5.11 -6.16 5.44
N CYS A 67 -4.42 -6.24 4.29
CA CYS A 67 -4.99 -6.12 2.96
C CYS A 67 -5.65 -7.41 2.49
N ALA A 68 -6.82 -7.68 3.07
CA ALA A 68 -7.75 -8.67 2.55
C ALA A 68 -8.62 -8.07 1.41
N ARG A 69 -9.48 -8.90 0.83
CA ARG A 69 -10.35 -8.60 -0.34
C ARG A 69 -10.91 -7.18 -0.39
N THR A 70 -11.60 -6.72 0.66
CA THR A 70 -12.30 -5.42 0.67
C THR A 70 -11.31 -4.26 0.55
N LYS A 71 -10.21 -4.33 1.30
CA LYS A 71 -9.16 -3.32 1.29
C LYS A 71 -8.41 -3.33 -0.05
N SER A 72 -8.13 -4.52 -0.60
CA SER A 72 -7.53 -4.65 -1.93
C SER A 72 -8.38 -4.02 -3.03
N ARG A 73 -9.68 -4.30 -3.05
CA ARG A 73 -10.62 -3.67 -3.99
C ARG A 73 -10.65 -2.16 -3.82
N PHE A 74 -10.65 -1.67 -2.58
CA PHE A 74 -10.67 -0.25 -2.30
C PHE A 74 -9.40 0.45 -2.81
N ILE A 75 -8.22 -0.12 -2.56
CA ILE A 75 -6.93 0.38 -3.07
C ILE A 75 -6.91 0.38 -4.60
N ALA A 76 -7.35 -0.71 -5.23
CA ALA A 76 -7.38 -0.81 -6.69
C ALA A 76 -8.25 0.30 -7.32
N LEU A 77 -9.46 0.51 -6.81
CA LEU A 77 -10.41 1.44 -7.42
C LEU A 77 -10.19 2.91 -7.04
N ASN A 78 -9.82 3.20 -5.80
CA ASN A 78 -9.77 4.59 -5.31
C ASN A 78 -8.36 5.16 -5.29
N VAL A 79 -7.33 4.31 -5.29
CA VAL A 79 -5.94 4.75 -5.28
C VAL A 79 -5.33 4.53 -6.66
N LEU A 80 -5.20 3.26 -7.08
CA LEU A 80 -4.51 2.93 -8.32
C LEU A 80 -5.25 3.47 -9.55
N ALA A 81 -6.55 3.20 -9.69
CA ALA A 81 -7.30 3.66 -10.84
C ALA A 81 -7.30 5.20 -10.93
N SER A 82 -7.54 5.89 -9.81
CA SER A 82 -7.48 7.37 -9.74
C SER A 82 -6.11 7.91 -10.18
N PHE A 83 -5.04 7.32 -9.67
CA PHE A 83 -3.67 7.69 -10.03
C PHE A 83 -3.40 7.51 -11.53
N PHE A 84 -3.71 6.33 -12.10
CA PHE A 84 -3.51 6.08 -13.52
C PHE A 84 -4.40 6.93 -14.41
N THR A 85 -5.63 7.24 -14.00
CA THR A 85 -6.49 8.16 -14.75
C THR A 85 -5.91 9.57 -14.80
N ASN A 86 -5.32 10.05 -13.71
CA ASN A 86 -4.70 11.37 -13.69
C ASN A 86 -3.46 11.41 -14.58
N ILE A 87 -2.61 10.38 -14.52
CA ILE A 87 -1.46 10.25 -15.42
C ILE A 87 -1.91 10.25 -16.88
N LEU A 88 -2.93 9.44 -17.21
CA LEU A 88 -3.45 9.35 -18.57
C LEU A 88 -4.01 10.70 -19.03
N LEU A 89 -4.74 11.42 -18.18
CA LEU A 89 -5.25 12.75 -18.52
C LEU A 89 -4.12 13.75 -18.76
N ASP A 90 -3.06 13.71 -17.96
CA ASP A 90 -1.92 14.61 -18.13
C ASP A 90 -1.09 14.28 -19.37
N ASP A 91 -0.97 13.01 -19.74
CA ASP A 91 -0.37 12.56 -21.00
C ASP A 91 -1.20 13.01 -22.20
N LEU A 92 -2.51 12.81 -22.14
CA LEU A 92 -3.44 13.22 -23.19
C LEU A 92 -3.42 14.74 -23.43
N LYS A 93 -3.28 15.56 -22.38
CA LYS A 93 -3.15 17.02 -22.52
C LYS A 93 -1.87 17.45 -23.25
N GLN A 94 -0.81 16.65 -23.16
CA GLN A 94 0.47 16.94 -23.83
C GLN A 94 0.49 16.42 -25.28
N SER A 95 -0.41 15.49 -25.62
CA SER A 95 -0.51 14.94 -26.96
C SER A 95 -1.13 15.94 -27.95
N PHE A 96 -0.59 16.00 -29.17
CA PHE A 96 -1.20 16.75 -30.26
C PHE A 96 -2.36 15.95 -30.84
N TYR A 97 -3.53 16.58 -30.94
CA TYR A 97 -4.68 15.98 -31.63
C TYR A 97 -4.39 15.90 -33.13
N TYR A 98 -4.23 14.68 -33.65
CA TYR A 98 -4.25 14.44 -35.09
C TYR A 98 -5.66 14.05 -35.49
N SER A 99 -6.36 14.94 -36.21
CA SER A 99 -7.54 14.55 -37.00
C SER A 99 -7.06 14.01 -38.34
N LEU A 100 -7.49 12.81 -38.70
CA LEU A 100 -7.34 12.21 -40.03
C LEU A 100 -8.25 12.90 -41.04
#